data_AF-A0A967FLU3-F1
#
_entry.id   AF-A0A967FLU3-F1
#
_cell.length_a   1.000
_cell.length_b   1.000
_cell.length_c   1.000
_cell.angle_alpha   90.00
_cell.angle_beta   90.00
_cell.angle_gamma   90.00
#
_symmetry.space_group_name_H-M   'P 1'
#
loop_
_entity.id
_entity.type
_entity.pdbx_description
1 polymer ?
#
loop_
_entity_poly.entity_id
_entity_poly.type
_entity_poly.pdbx_seq_one_letter_code
_entity_poly.pdbx_strand_id
1 'polypeptide(L)'
;MAKIGVGSNMIKYMPEKGVTIVEFIGDAIVLTNDHFLDKSLYPKIVDPIRRIHTSGVSLEKVFNPLVEVMKMSAILKRLGADYPEFDIAGTIG
;
A
#
# COMPACT_ATOMS: atom_id res chain seq x y z
N MET A 1 -0.24 -4.75 -12.08
CA MET A 1 -1.58 -4.31 -11.66
C MET A 1 -2.32 -3.53 -12.74
N ALA A 2 -1.67 -2.68 -13.56
CA ALA A 2 -2.35 -1.97 -14.67
C ALA A 2 -3.21 -2.86 -15.59
N LYS A 3 -2.72 -4.05 -15.95
CA LYS A 3 -3.46 -5.04 -16.77
C LYS A 3 -4.81 -5.48 -16.20
N ILE A 4 -5.01 -5.37 -14.89
CA ILE A 4 -6.27 -5.71 -14.21
C ILE A 4 -7.09 -4.46 -13.87
N GLY A 5 -6.72 -3.31 -14.45
CA GLY A 5 -7.38 -2.01 -14.22
C GLY A 5 -7.10 -1.43 -12.85
N VAL A 6 -5.99 -1.81 -12.21
CA VAL A 6 -5.59 -1.29 -10.89
C VAL A 6 -4.21 -0.64 -11.02
N GLY A 7 -4.18 0.69 -11.02
CA GLY A 7 -2.97 1.51 -11.18
C GLY A 7 -2.68 1.94 -12.62
N SER A 8 -1.88 3.00 -12.77
CA SER A 8 -1.44 3.55 -14.07
C SER A 8 -0.61 2.58 -14.88
N ASN A 9 -0.58 2.75 -16.20
CA ASN A 9 0.37 2.01 -17.02
C ASN A 9 1.81 2.46 -16.72
N MET A 10 2.73 1.49 -16.76
CA MET A 10 4.16 1.74 -16.62
C MET A 10 4.73 2.19 -17.97
N ILE A 11 5.36 3.36 -17.98
CA ILE A 11 6.03 3.91 -19.17
C ILE A 11 7.49 3.46 -19.22
N LYS A 12 8.19 3.49 -18.07
CA LYS A 12 9.61 3.12 -18.00
C LYS A 12 10.00 2.67 -16.59
N TYR A 13 10.88 1.68 -16.50
CA TYR A 13 11.54 1.29 -15.26
C TYR A 13 13.05 1.47 -15.40
N MET A 14 13.67 2.15 -14.43
CA MET A 14 15.10 2.47 -14.37
C MET A 14 15.68 1.95 -13.04
N PRO A 15 15.93 0.62 -12.93
CA PRO A 15 16.34 -0.02 -11.68
C PRO A 15 17.62 0.56 -11.10
N GLU A 16 18.57 0.96 -11.95
CA GLU A 16 19.86 1.54 -11.58
C GLU A 16 19.73 2.88 -10.83
N LYS A 17 18.56 3.54 -10.95
CA LYS A 17 18.23 4.77 -10.22
C LYS A 17 17.14 4.56 -9.16
N GLY A 18 16.56 3.36 -9.07
CA GLY A 18 15.37 3.11 -8.26
C GLY A 18 14.15 3.92 -8.70
N VAL A 19 14.01 4.23 -9.99
CA VAL A 19 12.94 5.10 -10.52
C VAL A 19 11.99 4.32 -11.42
N THR A 20 10.70 4.56 -11.26
CA THR A 20 9.63 4.08 -12.13
C THR A 20 8.84 5.28 -12.68
N ILE A 21 8.68 5.34 -14.00
CA ILE A 21 7.85 6.33 -14.71
C ILE A 21 6.53 5.67 -15.08
N VAL A 22 5.42 6.30 -14.73
CA VAL A 22 4.05 5.83 -14.97
C VAL A 22 3.22 6.93 -15.62
N GLU A 23 2.10 6.55 -16.23
CA GLU A 23 1.12 7.51 -16.74
C GLU A 23 0.53 8.37 -15.62
N PHE A 24 0.36 9.66 -15.93
CA PHE A 24 -0.30 10.62 -15.04
C PHE A 24 -1.82 10.43 -15.06
N ILE A 25 -2.44 10.36 -13.88
CA ILE A 25 -3.91 10.31 -13.74
C ILE A 25 -4.39 11.72 -13.42
N GLY A 26 -4.99 12.40 -14.40
CA GLY A 26 -5.34 13.81 -14.29
C GLY A 26 -6.62 14.13 -13.51
N ASP A 27 -7.62 13.26 -13.56
CA ASP A 27 -8.90 13.44 -12.87
C ASP A 27 -8.98 12.50 -11.66
N ALA A 28 -8.10 12.73 -10.68
CA ALA A 28 -8.03 11.94 -9.46
C ALA A 28 -7.74 12.82 -8.25
N ILE A 29 -8.29 12.40 -7.11
CA ILE A 29 -7.95 12.95 -5.80
C ILE A 29 -7.13 11.94 -5.02
N VAL A 30 -6.25 12.43 -4.16
CA VAL A 30 -5.58 11.61 -3.15
C VAL A 30 -6.50 11.50 -1.95
N LEU A 31 -6.89 10.28 -1.59
CA LEU A 31 -7.70 10.05 -0.39
C LEU A 31 -6.87 10.35 0.87
N THR A 32 -7.51 11.02 1.81
CA THR A 32 -6.99 11.33 3.16
C THR A 32 -7.72 10.48 4.20
N ASN A 33 -7.26 10.47 5.45
CA ASN A 33 -7.89 9.72 6.55
C ASN A 33 -9.38 10.03 6.70
N ASP A 34 -9.79 11.30 6.55
CA ASP A 34 -11.19 11.71 6.68
C ASP A 34 -12.09 11.03 5.62
N HIS A 35 -11.57 10.80 4.42
CA HIS A 35 -12.31 10.10 3.37
C HIS A 35 -12.62 8.64 3.75
N PHE A 36 -11.80 8.00 4.60
CA PHE A 36 -12.06 6.65 5.09
C PHE A 36 -13.11 6.60 6.21
N LEU A 37 -13.52 7.76 6.75
CA LEU A 37 -14.65 7.85 7.67
C LEU A 37 -15.99 7.96 6.93
N ASP A 38 -15.98 8.39 5.66
CA ASP A 38 -17.17 8.45 4.83
C ASP A 38 -17.53 7.07 4.23
N LYS A 39 -18.56 6.45 4.79
CA LYS A 39 -19.08 5.15 4.34
C LYS A 39 -19.59 5.16 2.90
N SER A 40 -19.96 6.32 2.35
CA SER A 40 -20.40 6.43 0.96
C SER A 40 -19.27 6.10 -0.03
N LEU A 41 -18.01 6.26 0.38
CA LEU A 41 -16.83 5.98 -0.43
C LEU A 41 -16.39 4.51 -0.37
N TYR A 42 -16.90 3.73 0.58
CA TYR A 42 -16.44 2.34 0.80
C TYR A 42 -16.55 1.45 -0.45
N PRO A 43 -17.64 1.49 -1.25
CA PRO A 43 -17.70 0.70 -2.47
C PRO A 43 -16.54 1.02 -3.44
N LYS A 44 -16.20 2.31 -3.60
CA LYS A 44 -15.09 2.75 -4.47
C LYS A 44 -13.73 2.36 -3.92
N ILE A 45 -13.53 2.46 -2.61
CA ILE A 45 -12.28 2.10 -1.93
C ILE A 45 -12.03 0.58 -2.00
N VAL A 46 -13.08 -0.22 -1.82
CA VAL A 46 -13.00 -1.68 -1.77
C VAL A 46 -12.89 -2.32 -3.15
N ASP A 47 -13.42 -1.69 -4.20
CA ASP A 47 -13.38 -2.20 -5.58
C ASP A 47 -11.97 -2.60 -6.06
N PRO A 48 -10.92 -1.76 -5.99
CA PRO A 48 -9.58 -2.16 -6.42
C PRO A 48 -9.00 -3.31 -5.57
N ILE A 49 -9.32 -3.38 -4.27
CA ILE A 49 -8.88 -4.48 -3.39
C ILE A 49 -9.49 -5.80 -3.87
N ARG A 50 -10.80 -5.80 -4.16
CA ARG A 50 -11.50 -6.98 -4.69
C ARG A 50 -10.89 -7.41 -6.02
N ARG A 51 -10.68 -6.47 -6.96
CA ARG A 51 -10.07 -6.77 -8.26
C ARG A 51 -8.70 -7.41 -8.10
N ILE A 52 -7.85 -6.91 -7.21
CA ILE A 52 -6.54 -7.52 -6.93
C ILE A 52 -6.74 -8.96 -6.45
N HIS A 53 -7.55 -9.19 -5.41
CA HIS A 53 -7.73 -10.51 -4.82
C HIS A 53 -8.41 -11.53 -5.73
N THR A 54 -9.25 -11.09 -6.66
CA THR A 54 -9.93 -11.97 -7.63
C THR A 54 -9.22 -12.07 -8.98
N SER A 55 -8.12 -11.34 -9.19
CA SER A 55 -7.46 -11.27 -10.50
C SER A 55 -6.68 -12.53 -10.90
N GLY A 56 -6.37 -13.41 -9.95
CA GLY A 56 -5.46 -14.54 -10.17
C GLY A 56 -3.99 -14.13 -10.39
N VAL A 57 -3.65 -12.84 -10.27
CA VAL A 57 -2.26 -12.37 -10.35
C VAL A 57 -1.49 -12.92 -9.15
N SER A 58 -0.38 -13.61 -9.45
CA SER A 58 0.57 -14.05 -8.44
C SER A 58 1.67 -13.01 -8.27
N LEU A 59 2.03 -12.72 -7.02
CA LEU A 59 3.18 -11.90 -6.66
C LEU A 59 4.31 -12.82 -6.22
N GLU A 60 5.53 -12.51 -6.63
CA GLU A 60 6.72 -13.31 -6.32
C GLU A 60 6.97 -13.43 -4.81
N LYS A 61 6.67 -12.36 -4.05
CA LYS A 61 6.89 -12.31 -2.61
C LYS A 61 5.61 -12.59 -1.84
N VAL A 62 5.69 -13.51 -0.89
CA VAL A 62 4.66 -13.71 0.14
C VAL A 62 4.87 -12.70 1.27
N PHE A 63 3.80 -12.00 1.64
CA PHE A 63 3.82 -11.07 2.77
C PHE A 63 3.86 -11.86 4.09
N ASN A 64 4.87 -11.60 4.92
CA ASN A 64 4.95 -12.14 6.28
C ASN A 64 4.68 -11.00 7.28
N PRO A 65 3.51 -10.97 7.94
CA PRO A 65 3.13 -9.87 8.82
C PRO A 65 4.14 -9.58 9.92
N LEU A 66 4.67 -10.61 10.59
CA LEU A 66 5.62 -10.45 11.68
C LEU A 66 6.91 -9.78 11.22
N VAL A 67 7.46 -10.24 10.09
CA VAL A 67 8.68 -9.67 9.51
C VAL A 67 8.50 -8.20 9.16
N GLU A 68 7.36 -7.83 8.60
CA GLU A 68 7.10 -6.44 8.21
C GLU A 68 6.82 -5.54 9.43
N VAL A 69 6.17 -6.06 10.49
CA VAL A 69 6.03 -5.36 11.78
C VAL A 69 7.39 -5.12 12.44
N MET A 70 8.27 -6.12 12.48
CA MET A 70 9.63 -5.97 13.01
C MET A 70 10.43 -4.90 12.26
N LYS A 71 10.34 -4.87 10.92
CA LYS A 71 10.99 -3.84 10.10
C LYS A 71 10.47 -2.44 10.42
N MET A 72 9.15 -2.29 10.55
CA MET A 72 8.55 -1.00 10.89
C MET A 72 8.98 -0.54 12.29
N SER A 73 8.96 -1.44 13.28
CA SER A 73 9.45 -1.17 14.64
C SER A 73 10.89 -0.63 14.64
N ALA A 74 11.78 -1.24 13.85
CA ALA A 74 13.16 -0.77 13.72
C ALA A 74 13.27 0.63 13.11
N ILE A 75 12.42 0.95 12.11
CA ILE A 75 12.35 2.29 11.51
C ILE A 75 11.87 3.33 12.53
N LEU A 76 10.77 3.04 13.22
CA LEU A 76 10.19 3.95 14.22
C LEU A 76 11.19 4.25 15.35
N LYS A 77 11.87 3.22 15.86
CA LYS A 77 12.93 3.36 16.86
C LYS A 77 14.05 4.28 16.38
N ARG A 78 14.48 4.14 15.11
CA ARG A 78 15.52 5.02 14.53
C ARG A 78 15.04 6.47 14.38
N LEU A 79 13.75 6.68 14.15
CA LEU A 79 13.15 8.01 14.03
C LEU A 79 12.80 8.64 15.38
N GLY A 80 12.87 7.88 16.48
CA GLY A 80 12.41 8.32 17.80
C GLY A 80 10.90 8.57 17.86
N ALA A 81 10.13 7.92 16.99
CA ALA A 81 8.68 8.05 16.92
C ALA A 81 8.01 6.92 17.73
N ASP A 82 6.99 7.29 18.50
CA ASP A 82 6.18 6.38 19.29
C ASP A 82 4.69 6.62 19.01
N TYR A 83 3.93 5.55 18.89
CA TYR A 83 2.53 5.54 18.49
C TYR A 83 1.77 4.60 19.44
N PRO A 84 1.20 5.12 20.55
CA PRO A 84 0.57 4.28 21.59
C PRO A 84 -0.65 3.49 21.09
N GLU A 85 -1.24 3.91 19.97
CA GLU A 85 -2.30 3.18 19.28
C GLU A 85 -1.83 1.85 18.66
N PHE A 86 -0.52 1.64 18.49
CA PHE A 86 0.05 0.42 17.92
C PHE A 86 0.66 -0.45 19.02
N ASP A 87 0.05 -1.61 19.28
CA ASP A 87 0.61 -2.63 20.17
C ASP A 87 1.71 -3.44 19.45
N ILE A 88 2.83 -2.77 19.16
CA ILE A 88 3.98 -3.37 18.47
C ILE A 88 4.62 -4.45 19.36
N ALA A 89 4.73 -4.20 20.67
CA ALA A 89 5.31 -5.15 21.61
C ALA A 89 4.47 -6.43 21.71
N GLY A 90 3.15 -6.31 21.89
CA GLY A 90 2.24 -7.46 21.93
C GLY A 90 2.16 -8.20 20.60
N THR A 91 2.42 -7.51 19.47
CA THR A 91 2.47 -8.16 18.14
C THR A 91 3.77 -8.94 17.91
N ILE A 92 4.91 -8.46 18.40
CA ILE A 92 6.22 -9.09 18.20
C ILE A 92 6.47 -10.21 19.22
N GLY A 93 5.96 -10.07 20.44
CA GLY A 93 6.20 -11.00 21.55
C GLY A 93 7.44 -10.66 22.37
#